data_AF-A0A914L6L3-F1
#
_entry.id   AF-A0A914L6L3-F1
#
_cell.length_a   1.000
_cell.length_b   1.000
_cell.length_c   1.000
_cell.angle_alpha   90.00
_cell.angle_beta   90.00
_cell.angle_gamma   90.00
#
_symmetry.space_group_name_H-M   'P 1'
#
loop_
_entity.id
_entity.type
_entity.pdbx_description
1 polymer ?
#
loop_
_entity_poly.entity_id
_entity_poly.type
_entity_poly.pdbx_seq_one_letter_code
_entity_poly.pdbx_strand_id
1 'polypeptide(L)' 'MIQMPYSFETKEAAASEVHHKFIFMIKPDASEFYIRLMHGEADVNKYLGRTIFGLNVSFTENTMTFYSIDIAGKIE' A
#
# COMPACT_ATOMS: atom_id res chain seq x y z
N MET A 1 -1.67 -20.32 1.08
CA MET A 1 -2.81 -19.38 1.30
C MET A 1 -2.20 -18.07 1.79
N ILE A 2 -2.46 -16.95 1.14
CA ILE A 2 -1.95 -15.64 1.60
C ILE A 2 -2.88 -15.16 2.72
N GLN A 3 -2.32 -14.88 3.89
CA GLN A 3 -3.06 -14.35 5.04
C GLN A 3 -2.88 -12.83 5.09
N MET A 4 -4.00 -12.12 5.27
CA MET A 4 -3.98 -10.66 5.40
C MET A 4 -3.71 -10.25 6.87
N PRO A 5 -3.01 -9.12 7.12
CA PRO A 5 -2.39 -8.23 6.13
C PRO A 5 -1.16 -8.87 5.47
N TYR A 6 -1.01 -8.68 4.16
CA TYR A 6 0.15 -9.13 3.40
C TYR A 6 1.11 -7.97 3.17
N SER A 7 2.39 -8.19 3.47
CA SER A 7 3.47 -7.22 3.28
C SER A 7 4.68 -7.94 2.67
N PHE A 8 5.35 -7.28 1.74
CA PHE A 8 6.62 -7.73 1.18
C PHE A 8 7.53 -6.52 0.99
N GLU A 9 8.83 -6.78 0.91
CA GLU A 9 9.85 -5.74 0.72
C GLU A 9 10.43 -5.87 -0.69
N THR A 10 10.52 -4.74 -1.40
CA THR A 10 11.21 -4.68 -2.69
C THR A 10 12.66 -4.30 -2.46
N LYS A 11 13.56 -5.29 -2.53
CA LYS A 11 15.02 -5.12 -2.39
C LYS A 11 15.68 -4.84 -3.74
N GLU A 12 15.21 -3.86 -4.50
CA GLU A 12 15.84 -3.48 -5.77
C GLU A 12 16.66 -2.21 -5.59
N ALA A 13 17.91 -2.37 -5.16
CA ALA A 13 18.87 -1.27 -5.00
C ALA A 13 19.30 -0.59 -6.33
N ALA A 14 18.77 -1.02 -7.48
CA ALA A 14 19.25 -0.61 -8.81
C ALA A 14 18.17 -0.41 -9.89
N ALA A 15 16.88 -0.57 -9.59
CA ALA A 15 15.83 -0.38 -10.59
C ALA A 15 15.32 1.07 -10.57
N SER A 16 15.36 1.74 -11.73
CA SER A 16 14.77 3.07 -11.92
C SER A 16 13.23 3.07 -11.88
N GLU A 17 12.63 1.88 -11.99
CA GLU A 17 11.20 1.68 -12.02
C GLU A 17 10.86 0.29 -11.48
N VAL A 18 9.86 0.21 -10.59
CA VAL A 18 9.38 -1.05 -10.02
C VAL A 18 7.89 -1.19 -10.35
N HIS A 19 7.52 -2.31 -10.98
CA HIS A 19 6.14 -2.61 -11.35
C HIS A 19 5.54 -3.69 -10.44
N HIS A 20 4.53 -3.32 -9.64
CA HIS A 20 3.78 -4.28 -8.82
C HIS A 20 2.36 -4.47 -9.37
N LYS A 21 2.00 -5.74 -9.66
CA LYS A 21 0.64 -6.13 -10.04
C LYS A 21 -0.04 -6.85 -8.89
N PHE A 22 -1.18 -6.30 -8.46
CA PHE A 22 -2.00 -6.85 -7.40
C PHE A 22 -3.31 -7.40 -7.97
N ILE A 23 -3.59 -8.68 -7.72
CA ILE A 23 -4.84 -9.34 -8.14
C ILE A 23 -5.46 -10.00 -6.90
N PHE A 24 -6.65 -9.56 -6.52
CA PHE A 24 -7.37 -10.06 -5.36
C PHE A 24 -8.83 -10.33 -5.70
N MET A 25 -9.40 -11.36 -5.07
CA MET A 25 -10.85 -11.56 -5.04
C MET A 25 -11.39 -10.98 -3.74
N ILE A 26 -12.26 -9.99 -3.85
CA ILE A 26 -12.93 -9.38 -2.71
C ILE A 26 -14.26 -10.12 -2.49
N LYS A 27 -14.53 -10.51 -1.24
CA LYS A 27 -15.81 -11.15 -0.90
C LYS A 27 -16.95 -10.11 -0.92
N PRO A 28 -18.20 -10.52 -1.21
CA PRO A 28 -19.34 -9.59 -1.25
C PRO A 28 -19.63 -8.85 0.06
N ASP A 29 -19.17 -9.38 1.19
CA ASP A 29 -19.36 -8.84 2.55
C ASP A 29 -18.19 -7.95 3.03
N ALA A 30 -17.18 -7.72 2.20
CA ALA A 30 -16.06 -6.86 2.55
C ALA A 30 -16.51 -5.38 2.65
N SER A 31 -16.06 -4.70 3.70
CA SER A 31 -16.33 -3.27 3.89
C SER A 31 -15.32 -2.37 3.19
N GLU A 32 -14.04 -2.78 3.18
CA GLU A 32 -12.94 -1.96 2.67
C GLU A 32 -11.76 -2.79 2.15
N PHE A 33 -10.92 -2.16 1.33
CA PHE A 33 -9.65 -2.68 0.85
C PHE A 33 -8.61 -1.55 0.76
N TYR A 34 -7.36 -1.83 1.11
CA TYR A 34 -6.29 -0.85 1.02
C TYR A 34 -4.99 -1.41 0.46
N ILE A 35 -4.29 -0.59 -0.32
CA ILE A 35 -2.89 -0.80 -0.74
C ILE A 35 -2.07 0.33 -0.12
N ARG A 36 -0.90 -0.04 0.42
CA ARG A 36 0.08 0.91 0.96
C ARG A 36 1.43 0.60 0.36
N LEU A 37 2.06 1.61 -0.24
CA LEU A 37 3.49 1.60 -0.51
C LEU A 37 4.14 2.42 0.59
N MET A 38 5.11 1.81 1.26
CA MET A 38 5.77 2.38 2.43
C MET A 38 7.27 2.48 2.16
N HIS A 39 7.89 3.56 2.63
CA HIS A 39 9.34 3.76 2.60
C HIS A 39 9.90 3.57 4.00
N GLY A 40 10.87 2.66 4.14
CA GLY A 40 11.52 2.30 5.42
C GLY A 40 11.79 0.80 5.54
N GLU A 41 12.59 0.41 6.53
CA GLU A 41 12.93 -0.99 6.80
C GLU A 41 11.76 -1.70 7.50
N ALA A 42 11.22 -2.74 6.86
CA ALA A 42 10.18 -3.57 7.44
C ALA A 42 10.65 -4.36 8.69
N ASP A 43 11.97 -4.56 8.82
CA ASP A 43 12.62 -5.41 9.82
C ASP A 43 12.52 -4.86 11.26
N VAL A 44 12.29 -3.56 11.45
CA VAL A 44 12.16 -2.97 12.80
C VAL A 44 10.70 -2.93 13.26
N ASN A 45 9.75 -2.61 12.36
CA ASN A 45 8.31 -2.71 12.59
C ASN A 45 7.53 -2.52 11.27
N LYS A 46 6.83 -3.57 10.82
CA LYS A 46 6.00 -3.58 9.61
C LYS A 46 4.86 -2.54 9.57
N TYR A 47 4.61 -1.81 10.67
CA TYR A 47 3.61 -0.75 10.78
C TYR A 47 4.20 0.66 10.98
N LEU A 48 5.52 0.83 11.07
CA LEU A 48 6.17 2.15 11.31
C LEU A 48 6.79 2.80 10.07
N GLY A 49 6.67 2.19 8.88
CA GLY A 49 7.13 2.82 7.64
C GLY A 49 6.31 4.07 7.28
N ARG A 50 6.92 5.03 6.60
CA ARG A 50 6.21 6.21 6.06
C ARG A 50 5.43 5.77 4.83
N THR A 51 4.10 5.93 4.82
CA THR A 51 3.30 5.70 3.60
C THR A 51 3.66 6.76 2.57
N ILE A 52 4.20 6.34 1.42
CA ILE A 52 4.50 7.22 0.29
C ILE A 52 3.36 7.22 -0.74
N PHE A 53 2.56 6.15 -0.76
CA PHE A 53 1.35 6.04 -1.56
C PHE A 53 0.32 5.19 -0.81
N GLY A 54 -0.92 5.65 -0.79
CA GLY A 54 -2.06 4.89 -0.27
C GLY A 54 -3.22 4.90 -1.24
N LEU A 55 -3.81 3.73 -1.44
CA LEU A 55 -5.12 3.54 -2.07
C LEU A 55 -6.08 2.98 -1.01
N ASN A 56 -7.25 3.60 -0.88
CA ASN A 56 -8.36 3.14 -0.04
C ASN A 56 -9.60 2.98 -0.90
N VAL A 57 -10.23 1.81 -0.82
CA VAL A 57 -11.51 1.53 -1.44
C VAL A 57 -12.48 1.19 -0.32
N SER A 58 -13.53 1.99 -0.16
CA SER A 58 -14.64 1.73 0.76
C SER A 58 -15.83 1.24 -0.05
N PHE A 59 -16.24 0.00 0.18
CA PHE A 59 -17.41 -0.58 -0.47
C PHE A 59 -18.71 -0.14 0.20
N THR A 60 -18.66 0.20 1.50
CA THR A 60 -19.82 0.73 2.24
C THR A 60 -20.14 2.17 1.85
N GLU A 61 -19.12 2.99 1.63
CA GLU A 61 -19.29 4.40 1.26
C GLU A 61 -19.27 4.61 -0.27
N ASN A 62 -18.94 3.57 -1.04
CA ASN A 62 -18.72 3.63 -2.48
C ASN A 62 -17.70 4.71 -2.88
N THR A 63 -16.58 4.76 -2.16
CA THR A 63 -15.52 5.75 -2.37
C THR A 63 -14.18 5.09 -2.70
N MET A 64 -13.38 5.80 -3.48
CA MET A 64 -11.99 5.45 -3.77
C MET A 64 -11.13 6.69 -3.52
N THR A 65 -10.22 6.59 -2.57
CA THR A 65 -9.30 7.65 -2.20
C THR A 65 -7.88 7.20 -2.47
N PHE A 66 -7.12 7.98 -3.22
CA PHE A 66 -5.70 7.81 -3.36
C PHE A 66 -4.98 9.05 -2.84
N TYR A 67 -3.80 8.84 -2.26
CA TYR A 67 -2.92 9.92 -1.83
C TYR A 67 -1.47 9.50 -1.99
N SER A 68 -0.62 10.45 -2.32
CA SER A 68 0.83 10.30 -2.36
C SER A 68 1.45 11.35 -1.47
N ILE A 69 2.49 10.98 -0.72
CA ILE A 69 3.26 11.94 0.06
C ILE A 69 4.60 12.10 -0.63
N ASP A 70 4.93 13.34 -1.04
CA ASP A 70 6.25 13.63 -1.58
C ASP A 70 7.33 13.25 -0.55
N ILE A 71 8.29 12.46 -0.98
CA ILE A 71 9.41 12.01 -0.15
C ILE A 71 10.24 13.24 0.31
N ALA A 72 10.15 14.36 -0.41
CA ALA A 72 10.71 15.66 -0.03
C ALA A 72 9.94 16.43 1.05
N GLY A 73 8.83 15.90 1.58
CA GLY A 73 8.10 16.49 2.71
C GLY A 73 7.17 17.65 2.34
N LYS A 74 6.80 17.80 1.07
CA LYS A 74 5.76 18.73 0.63
C LYS A 74 4.44 17.97 0.40
N ILE A 75 3.36 18.52 0.93
CA ILE A 75 2.00 18.02 0.71
C ILE A 75 1.45 18.80 -0.50
N GLU A 76 1.07 18.09 -1.56
CA GLU A 76 0.23 18.62 -2.66
C GLU A 76 -1.18 18.06 -2.55
#